data_AF-A0A5B6WC34-F1
#
_entry.id   AF-A0A5B6WC34-F1
#
_cell.length_a   1.000
_cell.length_b   1.000
_cell.length_c   1.000
_cell.angle_alpha   90.00
_cell.angle_beta   90.00
_cell.angle_gamma   90.00
#
_symmetry.space_group_name_H-M   'P 1'
#
loop_
_entity.id
_entity.type
_entity.pdbx_description
1 polymer ?
#
loop_
_entity_poly.entity_id
_entity_poly.type
_entity_poly.pdbx_seq_one_letter_code
_entity_poly.pdbx_strand_id
1 'polypeptide(L)' 'MDSSSIASRWRELNGEKNWEGLLHPLDLELRRYLIHYLQRAAAAGDAFNGTKASKGYALSLYPPDQFFARAGKPISL' A
#
# COMPACT_ATOMS: atom_id res chain seq x y z
N MET A 1 -3.25 12.06 25.93
CA MET A 1 -2.57 10.90 25.31
C MET A 1 -2.22 11.33 23.90
N ASP A 2 -0.94 11.42 23.60
CA ASP A 2 -0.46 11.88 22.30
C ASP A 2 -1.01 10.94 21.22
N SER A 3 -1.82 11.46 20.29
CA SER A 3 -2.32 10.68 19.16
C SER A 3 -1.16 10.53 18.19
N SER A 4 -0.25 9.61 18.52
CA SER A 4 0.94 9.36 17.72
C SER A 4 0.50 8.99 16.29
N SER A 5 0.93 9.79 15.33
CA SER A 5 0.55 9.64 13.93
C SER A 5 1.62 8.85 13.19
N ILE A 6 1.25 8.21 12.08
CA ILE A 6 2.21 7.58 11.15
C ILE A 6 3.40 8.51 10.84
N ALA A 7 3.15 9.83 10.72
CA ALA A 7 4.17 10.81 10.40
C ALA A 7 5.25 10.94 11.49
N SER A 8 4.91 10.86 12.78
CA SER A 8 5.90 10.94 13.86
C SER A 8 6.64 9.62 14.09
N ARG A 9 6.03 8.49 13.73
CA ARG A 9 6.60 7.14 13.93
C ARG A 9 7.15 6.49 12.66
N TRP A 10 7.24 7.20 11.55
CA TRP A 10 7.54 6.59 10.25
C TRP A 10 8.81 5.72 10.27
N ARG A 11 9.89 6.11 10.96
CA ARG A 11 11.14 5.32 11.03
C ARG A 11 10.91 3.98 11.71
N GLU A 12 10.25 4.00 12.86
CA GLU A 12 9.90 2.80 13.63
C GLU A 12 8.97 1.88 12.81
N LEU A 13 7.96 2.45 12.15
CA LEU A 13 7.02 1.72 11.28
C LEU A 13 7.70 1.12 10.03
N ASN A 14 8.76 1.75 9.52
CA ASN A 14 9.62 1.20 8.46
C ASN A 14 10.68 0.21 8.97
N GLY A 15 10.66 -0.15 10.26
CA GLY A 15 11.51 -1.21 10.78
C GLY A 15 12.87 -0.75 11.30
N GLU A 16 13.06 0.53 11.66
CA GLU A 16 14.31 1.04 12.27
C GLU A 16 14.79 0.17 13.45
N LYS A 17 13.86 -0.46 14.18
CA LYS A 17 14.12 -1.36 15.31
C LYS A 17 13.59 -2.78 15.07
N ASN A 18 13.60 -3.26 13.83
CA ASN A 18 13.12 -4.61 13.46
C ASN A 18 11.68 -4.91 13.95
N TRP A 19 10.84 -3.88 14.05
CA TRP A 19 9.47 -3.96 14.60
C TRP A 19 9.37 -4.58 16.00
N GLU A 20 10.41 -4.44 16.83
CA GLU A 20 10.41 -4.90 18.22
C GLU A 20 9.19 -4.35 18.99
N GLY A 21 8.42 -5.23 19.61
CA GLY A 21 7.21 -4.88 20.37
C GLY A 21 6.00 -4.46 19.54
N LEU A 22 6.09 -4.39 18.20
CA LEU A 22 4.97 -3.95 17.35
C LEU A 22 4.13 -5.08 16.75
N LEU A 23 4.61 -6.32 16.78
CA LEU A 23 3.97 -7.44 16.09
C LEU A 23 2.97 -8.21 16.95
N HIS A 24 3.14 -8.23 18.27
CA HIS A 24 2.28 -9.00 19.18
C HIS A 24 2.07 -8.30 20.54
N PRO A 25 0.87 -7.72 20.79
CA PRO A 25 -0.23 -7.53 19.84
C PRO A 25 0.17 -6.55 18.72
N LEU A 26 -0.46 -6.69 17.55
CA LEU A 26 -0.14 -5.83 16.40
C LEU A 26 -0.48 -4.36 16.71
N ASP A 27 0.54 -3.50 16.69
CA ASP A 27 0.40 -2.06 16.85
C ASP A 27 -0.57 -1.49 15.80
N LEU A 28 -1.47 -0.60 16.24
CA LEU A 28 -2.55 -0.08 15.41
C LEU A 28 -2.03 0.77 14.24
N GLU A 29 -0.99 1.57 14.47
CA GLU A 29 -0.37 2.39 13.44
C GLU A 29 0.44 1.52 12.48
N LEU A 30 1.11 0.48 12.97
CA LEU A 30 1.75 -0.52 12.11
C LEU A 30 0.73 -1.25 11.23
N ARG A 31 -0.42 -1.65 11.78
CA ARG A 31 -1.51 -2.26 10.99
C ARG A 31 -1.96 -1.33 9.86
N ARG A 32 -2.25 -0.07 10.17
CA ARG A 32 -2.67 0.95 9.19
C ARG A 32 -1.61 1.18 8.13
N TYR A 33 -0.35 1.26 8.55
CA TYR A 33 0.80 1.44 7.67
C TYR A 33 0.97 0.26 6.71
N LEU A 34 0.90 -0.96 7.21
CA LEU A 34 0.99 -2.18 6.39
C LEU A 34 -0.16 -2.25 5.37
N ILE A 35 -1.41 -2.03 5.79
CA ILE A 35 -2.57 -2.00 4.89
C ILE A 35 -2.35 -0.96 3.78
N HIS A 36 -1.86 0.23 4.13
CA HIS A 36 -1.61 1.29 3.17
C HIS A 36 -0.57 0.91 2.11
N TYR A 37 0.52 0.24 2.49
CA TYR A 37 1.52 -0.26 1.54
C TYR A 37 0.99 -1.41 0.69
N LEU A 38 0.25 -2.35 1.30
CA LEU A 38 -0.33 -3.48 0.58
C LEU A 38 -1.38 -3.02 -0.45
N GLN A 39 -2.16 -1.98 -0.17
CA GLN A 39 -3.06 -1.36 -1.14
C GLN A 39 -2.31 -0.83 -2.36
N ARG A 40 -1.14 -0.21 -2.16
CA ARG A 40 -0.29 0.26 -3.28
C ARG A 40 0.30 -0.89 -4.08
N ALA A 41 0.71 -1.98 -3.43
CA ALA A 41 1.19 -3.17 -4.12
C ALA A 41 0.07 -3.83 -4.95
N ALA A 42 -1.14 -3.95 -4.38
CA ALA A 42 -2.30 -4.51 -5.08
C ALA A 42 -2.69 -3.69 -6.32
N ALA A 43 -2.60 -2.35 -6.26
CA ALA A 43 -2.89 -1.46 -7.38
C ALA A 43 -2.05 -1.77 -8.64
N ALA A 44 -0.83 -2.32 -8.49
CA ALA A 44 -0.02 -2.75 -9.62
C ALA A 44 -0.64 -3.93 -10.38
N GLY A 45 -1.25 -4.88 -9.64
CA GLY A 45 -2.00 -5.98 -10.22
C GLY A 45 -3.29 -5.50 -10.91
N ASP A 46 -4.04 -4.63 -10.24
CA ASP A 46 -5.30 -4.07 -10.78
C ASP A 46 -5.08 -3.25 -12.07
N ALA A 47 -3.91 -2.60 -12.20
CA ALA A 47 -3.55 -1.84 -13.39
C ALA A 47 -2.95 -2.70 -14.52
N PHE A 48 -2.71 -4.00 -14.33
CA PHE A 48 -2.03 -4.83 -15.33
C PHE A 48 -2.93 -5.16 -16.53
N ASN A 49 -2.47 -4.86 -17.75
CA ASN A 49 -3.17 -5.27 -18.97
C ASN A 49 -2.84 -6.72 -19.35
N GLY A 50 -3.66 -7.66 -18.87
CA GLY A 50 -3.58 -9.08 -19.21
C GLY A 50 -4.16 -9.48 -20.58
N THR A 51 -4.73 -8.55 -21.35
CA THR A 51 -5.40 -8.87 -22.61
C THR A 51 -4.40 -9.04 -23.75
N LYS A 52 -4.06 -10.29 -24.10
CA LYS A 52 -3.05 -10.60 -25.14
C LYS A 52 -3.30 -9.98 -26.52
N ALA A 53 -4.57 -9.76 -26.90
CA ALA A 53 -4.92 -9.12 -28.17
C ALA A 53 -4.74 -7.59 -28.17
N SER A 54 -4.51 -6.98 -26.99
CA SER A 54 -4.29 -5.55 -26.84
C SER A 54 -2.90 -5.16 -27.35
N LYS A 55 -2.81 -4.01 -28.05
CA LYS A 55 -1.51 -3.39 -28.36
C LYS A 55 -0.71 -3.00 -27.11
N GLY A 56 -1.39 -2.80 -25.99
CA GLY A 56 -0.80 -2.48 -24.68
C GLY A 56 -0.69 -3.68 -23.74
N TYR A 57 -0.66 -4.92 -24.26
CA TYR A 57 -0.46 -6.11 -23.43
C TYR A 57 0.80 -5.96 -22.54
N ALA A 58 0.69 -6.41 -21.29
CA ALA A 58 1.72 -6.32 -20.25
C ALA A 58 2.16 -4.89 -19.86
N LEU A 59 1.47 -3.85 -20.35
CA LEU A 59 1.61 -2.48 -19.87
C LEU A 59 0.51 -2.13 -18.86
N SER A 60 0.65 -0.97 -18.22
CA SER A 60 -0.40 -0.41 -17.36
C SER A 60 -1.64 -0.03 -18.18
N LEU A 61 -2.82 -0.30 -17.62
CA LEU A 61 -4.12 0.15 -18.13
C LEU A 61 -4.32 1.66 -18.00
N TYR A 62 -3.58 2.32 -17.10
CA TYR A 62 -3.76 3.73 -16.76
C TYR A 62 -2.44 4.50 -16.88
N PRO A 63 -2.49 5.77 -17.33
CA PRO A 63 -1.32 6.64 -17.30
C PRO A 63 -0.95 7.01 -15.85
N PRO A 64 0.30 7.46 -15.59
CA PRO A 64 0.80 7.70 -14.24
C PRO A 64 -0.05 8.66 -13.39
N ASP A 65 -0.62 9.69 -14.01
CA ASP A 65 -1.48 10.69 -13.36
C ASP A 65 -2.84 10.14 -12.92
N GLN A 66 -3.27 9.00 -13.47
CA GLN A 66 -4.55 8.36 -13.14
C GLN A 66 -4.39 7.02 -12.40
N PHE A 67 -3.17 6.54 -12.24
CA PHE A 67 -2.90 5.19 -11.75
C PHE A 67 -3.61 4.88 -10.43
N PHE A 68 -3.36 5.66 -9.37
CA PHE A 68 -3.97 5.41 -8.06
C PHE A 68 -5.46 5.77 -8.00
N ALA A 69 -5.91 6.73 -8.81
CA ALA A 69 -7.34 7.06 -8.88
C ALA A 69 -8.18 5.92 -9.49
N ARG A 70 -7.57 5.10 -10.36
CA ARG A 70 -8.26 4.01 -11.07
C ARG A 70 -8.00 2.64 -10.45
N ALA A 71 -6.77 2.38 -10.00
CA ALA A 71 -6.32 1.08 -9.47
C ALA A 71 -6.12 1.07 -7.94
N GLY A 72 -5.99 2.23 -7.29
CA GLY A 72 -5.75 2.34 -5.84
C GLY A 72 -7.02 2.21 -5.01
N LYS A 73 -7.72 1.08 -5.11
CA LYS A 73 -8.96 0.83 -4.36
C LYS A 73 -8.66 0.58 -2.87
N PRO A 74 -9.48 1.11 -1.95
CA PRO A 74 -9.38 0.75 -0.54
C PRO A 74 -9.67 -0.75 -0.38
N ILE A 75 -8.81 -1.45 0.35
CA ILE A 75 -9.13 -2.80 0.86
C ILE A 75 -10.17 -2.60 1.97
N SER A 76 -11.41 -3.01 1.71
CA SER A 76 -12.46 -3.11 2.72
C SER A 76 -12.09 -4.24 3.69
N LEU A 77 -11.86 -3.90 4.97
CA LEU A 77 -11.71 -4.86 6.07
C LEU A 77 -13.00 -4.94 6.86
#